data_AF-N1UY60-F1
#
_entry.id   AF-N1UY60-F1
#
_cell.length_a   1.000
_cell.length_b   1.000
_cell.length_c   1.000
_cell.angle_alpha   90.00
_cell.angle_beta   90.00
_cell.angle_gamma   90.00
#
_symmetry.space_group_name_H-M   'P 1'
#
loop_
_entity.id
_entity.type
_entity.pdbx_description
1 polymer ?
#
loop_
_entity_poly.entity_id
_entity_poly.type
_entity_poly.pdbx_seq_one_letter_code
_entity_poly.pdbx_strand_id
1 'polypeptide(L)'
;MGFVVFDGVTMLDVSGPGEVLHQAVLAGHLYAPVLVSPRGGNVATSSGLVLAGTTAAADAGRLDTVVVSGAGRLTEPELDDELLATVRALAGGARRVASVCTGAFVLAELGLLDGRRATTHWRHARTLASRYPRVQVEPDVIHVRDGRYITSAGITAGIDLALALVEDDHGADTARGIARELVVFMQRPGGQSQFSTALETPPARSSLLRSLTAAVHADPSAEHTLSTMATAAAVSPRHLTRLFQSELHTTPARWVEKVRLDRAQQLLLDGHSITAAAQHSGFGTDETLRRASPGISASRRPNTARASPRPNPPEAHDFHTAGSPLQVARRKGMRAAAPGRNRQSSSASWIRPAFARSHPSARGIRSLRPSSHHRANTGSALAAASMVSMALRLLRTATSTRACRCCRSRP
;
A
#
# COMPACT_ATOMS: atom_id res chain seq x y z
N MET A 1 18.05 3.66 -6.22
CA MET A 1 17.32 3.75 -4.93
C MET A 1 17.66 2.51 -4.12
N GLY A 2 17.98 2.64 -2.83
CA GLY A 2 18.32 1.49 -1.99
C GLY A 2 17.26 1.22 -0.93
N PHE A 3 16.79 -0.03 -0.83
CA PHE A 3 15.94 -0.52 0.25
C PHE A 3 16.82 -1.18 1.31
N VAL A 4 16.84 -0.61 2.51
CA VAL A 4 17.55 -1.21 3.63
C VAL A 4 16.71 -2.34 4.21
N VAL A 5 17.24 -3.55 4.08
CA VAL A 5 16.62 -4.81 4.50
C VAL A 5 17.52 -5.56 5.46
N PHE A 6 16.91 -6.39 6.30
CA PHE A 6 17.55 -7.10 7.39
C PHE A 6 16.67 -8.28 7.80
N ASP A 7 17.21 -9.27 8.51
CA ASP A 7 16.42 -10.45 8.89
C ASP A 7 15.15 -10.06 9.64
N GLY A 8 14.01 -10.68 9.37
CA GLY A 8 12.71 -10.30 9.91
C GLY A 8 12.07 -9.07 9.27
N VAL A 9 12.62 -8.51 8.18
CA VAL A 9 11.98 -7.43 7.41
C VAL A 9 10.59 -7.85 6.92
N THR A 10 9.66 -6.90 6.91
CA THR A 10 8.33 -7.09 6.33
C THR A 10 8.43 -7.08 4.80
N MET A 11 8.17 -8.22 4.16
CA MET A 11 8.35 -8.39 2.71
C MET A 11 7.63 -7.30 1.89
N LEU A 12 6.40 -6.96 2.25
CA LEU A 12 5.58 -6.04 1.48
C LEU A 12 6.07 -4.58 1.55
N ASP A 13 6.79 -4.21 2.62
CA ASP A 13 7.46 -2.91 2.73
C ASP A 13 8.62 -2.76 1.73
N VAL A 14 9.05 -3.87 1.11
CA VAL A 14 10.11 -3.91 0.10
C VAL A 14 9.50 -4.16 -1.26
N SER A 15 8.73 -5.24 -1.41
CA SER A 15 8.22 -5.69 -2.71
C SER A 15 7.16 -4.77 -3.29
N GLY A 16 6.32 -4.15 -2.45
CA GLY A 16 5.30 -3.20 -2.91
C GLY A 16 5.92 -1.97 -3.59
N PRO A 17 6.77 -1.20 -2.90
CA PRO A 17 7.55 -0.14 -3.52
C PRO A 17 8.40 -0.63 -4.70
N GLY A 18 9.04 -1.79 -4.58
CA GLY A 18 9.88 -2.37 -5.62
C GLY A 18 9.13 -2.58 -6.94
N GLU A 19 7.89 -3.06 -6.87
CA GLU A 19 7.04 -3.26 -8.04
C GLU A 19 6.64 -1.94 -8.71
N VAL A 20 6.35 -0.89 -7.93
CA VAL A 20 6.09 0.46 -8.48
C VAL A 20 7.29 0.98 -9.27
N LEU A 21 8.50 0.80 -8.72
CA LEU A 21 9.73 1.23 -9.40
C LEU A 21 10.00 0.38 -10.64
N HIS A 22 9.70 -0.92 -10.61
CA HIS A 22 9.82 -1.78 -11.77
C HIS A 22 8.92 -1.29 -12.93
N GLN A 23 7.66 -0.95 -12.63
CA GLN A 23 6.76 -0.38 -13.63
C GLN A 23 7.24 0.97 -14.18
N ALA A 24 7.85 1.81 -13.32
CA ALA A 24 8.47 3.05 -13.79
C ALA A 24 9.63 2.77 -14.78
N VAL A 25 10.43 1.73 -14.56
CA VAL A 25 11.46 1.29 -15.51
C VAL A 25 10.86 0.82 -16.83
N LEU A 26 9.79 0.03 -16.79
CA LEU A 26 9.08 -0.41 -18.00
C LEU A 26 8.48 0.78 -18.78
N ALA A 27 8.11 1.85 -18.08
CA ALA A 27 7.65 3.11 -18.67
C ALA A 27 8.79 4.02 -19.20
N GLY A 28 10.05 3.55 -19.17
CA GLY A 28 11.21 4.25 -19.73
C GLY A 28 11.95 5.18 -18.74
N HIS A 29 11.66 5.10 -17.44
CA HIS A 29 12.30 5.94 -16.42
C HIS A 29 13.48 5.23 -15.76
N LEU A 30 14.48 6.00 -15.33
CA LEU A 30 15.72 5.46 -14.77
C LEU A 30 15.60 5.22 -13.26
N TYR A 31 15.10 4.03 -12.88
CA TYR A 31 15.23 3.51 -11.53
C TYR A 31 16.13 2.27 -11.49
N ALA A 32 17.09 2.27 -10.57
CA ALA A 32 17.88 1.11 -10.19
C ALA A 32 17.60 0.78 -8.71
N PRO A 33 16.55 0.01 -8.41
CA PRO A 33 16.29 -0.46 -7.05
C PRO A 33 17.36 -1.49 -6.65
N VAL A 34 17.96 -1.30 -5.48
CA VAL A 34 18.95 -2.22 -4.90
C VAL A 34 18.49 -2.60 -3.50
N LEU A 35 18.57 -3.89 -3.16
CA LEU A 35 18.36 -4.37 -1.79
C LEU A 35 19.70 -4.29 -1.05
N VAL A 36 19.74 -3.51 0.02
CA VAL A 36 20.95 -3.30 0.81
C VAL A 36 20.75 -3.88 2.20
N SER A 37 21.63 -4.75 2.63
CA SER A 37 21.65 -5.26 4.01
C SER A 37 22.99 -4.95 4.66
N PRO A 38 23.11 -5.02 6.00
CA PRO A 38 24.36 -4.70 6.67
C PRO A 38 25.56 -5.48 6.12
N ARG A 39 25.38 -6.78 5.84
CA ARG A 39 26.45 -7.71 5.42
C ARG A 39 26.29 -8.29 4.01
N GLY A 40 25.24 -7.92 3.28
CA GLY A 40 24.91 -8.54 2.00
C GLY A 40 24.39 -9.98 2.15
N GLY A 41 24.19 -10.66 1.02
CA GLY A 41 23.75 -12.06 1.00
C GLY A 41 22.23 -12.21 1.15
N ASN A 42 21.79 -13.27 1.83
CA ASN A 42 20.37 -13.60 1.94
C ASN A 42 19.76 -13.01 3.21
N VAL A 43 18.56 -12.47 3.10
CA VAL A 43 17.78 -11.93 4.22
C VAL A 43 16.48 -12.70 4.36
N ALA A 44 16.24 -13.27 5.54
CA ALA A 44 14.96 -13.93 5.84
C ALA A 44 13.90 -12.89 6.19
N THR A 45 12.73 -12.92 5.57
CA THR A 45 11.63 -12.02 5.91
C THR A 45 10.80 -12.55 7.08
N SER A 46 9.98 -11.71 7.69
CA SER A 46 9.05 -12.13 8.77
C SER A 46 8.02 -13.17 8.31
N SER A 47 7.78 -13.31 7.00
CA SER A 47 6.87 -14.29 6.43
C SER A 47 7.55 -15.59 5.99
N GLY A 48 8.85 -15.75 6.28
CA GLY A 48 9.63 -16.94 5.93
C GLY A 48 10.11 -17.00 4.48
N LEU A 49 9.83 -15.98 3.66
CA LEU A 49 10.42 -15.86 2.32
C LEU A 49 11.85 -15.33 2.44
N VAL A 50 12.69 -15.60 1.45
CA VAL A 50 14.09 -15.15 1.44
C VAL A 50 14.28 -14.12 0.33
N LEU A 51 14.79 -12.96 0.71
CA LEU A 51 15.34 -11.98 -0.22
C LEU A 51 16.79 -12.36 -0.49
N ALA A 52 17.06 -12.89 -1.69
CA ALA A 52 18.38 -13.35 -2.06
C ALA A 52 19.25 -12.23 -2.67
N GLY A 53 20.56 -12.34 -2.51
CA GLY A 53 21.52 -11.50 -3.24
C GLY A 53 21.48 -10.02 -2.86
N THR A 54 21.21 -9.69 -1.60
CA THR A 54 21.32 -8.31 -1.11
C THR A 54 22.77 -7.83 -1.18
N THR A 55 22.95 -6.56 -1.50
CA THR A 55 24.26 -5.90 -1.52
C THR A 55 24.64 -5.49 -0.10
N ALA A 56 25.90 -5.69 0.30
CA ALA A 56 26.37 -5.18 1.58
C ALA A 56 26.38 -3.65 1.57
N ALA A 57 26.12 -3.03 2.73
CA ALA A 57 26.07 -1.57 2.83
C ALA A 57 27.35 -0.87 2.37
N ALA A 58 28.51 -1.50 2.61
CA ALA A 58 29.82 -1.02 2.16
C ALA A 58 29.97 -1.01 0.62
N ASP A 59 29.26 -1.89 -0.08
CA ASP A 59 29.36 -2.08 -1.53
C ASP A 59 28.23 -1.38 -2.30
N ALA A 60 27.23 -0.83 -1.60
CA ALA A 60 26.03 -0.25 -2.21
C ALA A 60 26.29 1.05 -2.99
N GLY A 61 27.47 1.66 -2.82
CA GLY A 61 27.83 2.93 -3.44
C GLY A 61 26.91 4.10 -3.02
N ARG A 62 26.85 5.14 -3.85
CA ARG A 62 26.01 6.32 -3.57
C ARG A 62 24.56 6.05 -3.97
N LEU A 63 23.63 6.24 -3.04
CA LEU A 63 22.20 6.08 -3.26
C LEU A 63 21.49 7.44 -3.26
N ASP A 64 20.73 7.77 -4.30
CA ASP A 64 19.95 9.03 -4.30
C ASP A 64 18.77 9.00 -3.34
N THR A 65 18.19 7.83 -3.09
CA THR A 65 17.13 7.64 -2.12
C THR A 65 17.36 6.36 -1.35
N VAL A 66 17.31 6.45 -0.04
CA VAL A 66 17.41 5.34 0.92
C VAL A 66 16.05 5.14 1.54
N VAL A 67 15.54 3.91 1.52
CA VAL A 67 14.25 3.56 2.12
C VAL A 67 14.50 2.51 3.21
N VAL A 68 14.19 2.84 4.46
CA VAL A 68 14.28 1.90 5.58
C VAL A 68 12.97 1.14 5.72
N SER A 69 13.00 -0.17 5.46
CA SER A 69 11.82 -1.04 5.57
C SER A 69 11.50 -1.37 7.02
N GLY A 70 10.24 -1.73 7.29
CA GLY A 70 9.78 -2.07 8.63
C GLY A 70 9.98 -3.53 9.01
N ALA A 71 9.89 -3.78 10.31
CA ALA A 71 9.75 -5.10 10.93
C ALA A 71 9.12 -4.98 12.31
N GLY A 72 8.55 -6.08 12.81
CA GLY A 72 7.95 -6.12 14.16
C GLY A 72 8.94 -5.72 15.26
N ARG A 73 10.17 -6.27 15.20
CA ARG A 73 11.20 -6.04 16.23
C ARG A 73 11.69 -4.59 16.32
N LEU A 74 11.50 -3.77 15.28
CA LEU A 74 11.95 -2.36 15.32
C LEU A 74 11.16 -1.51 16.33
N THR A 75 10.13 -2.08 16.95
CA THR A 75 9.35 -1.42 18.00
C THR A 75 9.85 -1.73 19.41
N GLU A 76 10.82 -2.64 19.53
CA GLU A 76 11.44 -3.03 20.80
C GLU A 76 12.49 -1.99 21.24
N PRO A 77 12.73 -1.84 22.56
CA PRO A 77 13.65 -0.83 23.12
C PRO A 77 15.08 -0.90 22.56
N GLU A 78 15.58 -2.09 22.25
CA GLU A 78 16.94 -2.25 21.75
C GLU A 78 16.90 -2.47 20.25
N LEU A 79 17.53 -1.56 19.50
CA LEU A 79 17.71 -1.69 18.06
C LEU A 79 19.13 -2.19 17.78
N ASP A 80 19.26 -2.98 16.73
CA ASP A 80 20.54 -3.54 16.29
C ASP A 80 21.51 -2.42 15.86
N ASP A 81 22.64 -2.32 16.55
CA ASP A 81 23.70 -1.33 16.29
C ASP A 81 24.23 -1.43 14.86
N GLU A 82 24.29 -2.63 14.29
CA GLU A 82 24.77 -2.83 12.93
C GLU A 82 23.79 -2.25 11.90
N LEU A 83 22.49 -2.41 12.14
CA LEU A 83 21.44 -1.77 11.34
C LEU A 83 21.49 -0.24 11.48
N LEU A 84 21.63 0.28 12.70
CA LEU A 84 21.74 1.72 12.95
C LEU A 84 22.96 2.32 12.24
N ALA A 85 24.12 1.67 12.32
CA ALA A 85 25.33 2.08 11.63
C ALA A 85 25.14 2.06 10.10
N THR A 86 24.53 1.00 9.58
CA THR A 86 24.20 0.85 8.16
C THR A 86 23.32 2.00 7.67
N VAL A 87 22.21 2.28 8.36
CA VAL A 87 21.28 3.36 7.96
C VAL A 87 21.95 4.72 8.09
N ARG A 88 22.72 4.97 9.16
CA ARG A 88 23.45 6.23 9.34
C ARG A 88 24.40 6.51 8.16
N ALA A 89 25.18 5.51 7.75
CA ALA A 89 26.13 5.64 6.66
C ALA A 89 25.42 5.93 5.31
N LEU A 90 24.41 5.12 4.96
CA LEU A 90 23.68 5.28 3.71
C LEU A 90 22.88 6.59 3.67
N ALA A 91 22.24 6.96 4.79
CA ALA A 91 21.47 8.19 4.88
C ALA A 91 22.36 9.42 4.71
N GLY A 92 23.59 9.45 5.22
CA GLY A 92 24.48 10.60 5.13
C GLY A 92 24.70 11.10 3.69
N GLY A 93 24.84 10.18 2.72
CA GLY A 93 25.07 10.51 1.31
C GLY A 93 23.82 10.69 0.45
N ALA A 94 22.63 10.36 0.97
CA ALA A 94 21.41 10.31 0.18
C ALA A 94 20.75 11.68 -0.02
N ARG A 95 20.14 11.91 -1.19
CA ARG A 95 19.33 13.12 -1.45
C ARG A 95 18.02 13.08 -0.66
N ARG A 96 17.39 11.90 -0.56
CA ARG A 96 16.16 11.67 0.20
C ARG A 96 16.33 10.43 1.08
N VAL A 97 15.74 10.47 2.27
CA VAL A 97 15.69 9.34 3.19
C VAL A 97 14.24 9.07 3.51
N ALA A 98 13.79 7.85 3.31
CA ALA A 98 12.43 7.46 3.57
C ALA A 98 12.36 6.26 4.51
N SER A 99 11.20 6.06 5.12
CA SER A 99 10.90 4.83 5.85
C SER A 99 9.50 4.34 5.54
N VAL A 100 9.34 3.03 5.61
CA VAL A 100 8.05 2.35 5.50
C VAL A 100 7.77 1.66 6.84
N CYS A 101 6.54 1.74 7.32
CA CYS A 101 6.10 1.09 8.56
C CYS A 101 6.96 1.52 9.76
N THR A 102 7.44 0.57 10.54
CA THR A 102 8.28 0.75 11.71
C THR A 102 9.73 1.10 11.38
N GLY A 103 10.11 1.21 10.10
CA GLY A 103 11.42 1.76 9.71
C GLY A 103 11.65 3.19 10.24
N ALA A 104 10.57 3.91 10.56
CA ALA A 104 10.63 5.22 11.19
C ALA A 104 11.31 5.20 12.58
N PHE A 105 11.26 4.08 13.31
CA PHE A 105 11.95 3.93 14.61
C PHE A 105 13.47 4.00 14.44
N VAL A 106 14.01 3.42 13.37
CA VAL A 106 15.44 3.48 13.06
C VAL A 106 15.85 4.92 12.75
N LEU A 107 15.05 5.64 11.97
CA LEU A 107 15.33 7.06 11.67
C LEU A 107 15.24 7.94 12.92
N ALA A 108 14.28 7.66 13.80
CA ALA A 108 14.11 8.38 15.06
C ALA A 108 15.25 8.11 16.07
N GLU A 109 15.68 6.85 16.21
CA GLU A 109 16.82 6.45 17.04
C GLU A 109 18.12 7.15 16.60
N LEU A 110 18.30 7.32 15.29
CA LEU A 110 19.44 8.05 14.73
C LEU A 110 19.34 9.58 14.87
N GLY A 111 18.25 10.11 15.46
CA GLY A 111 17.98 11.54 15.58
C GLY A 111 17.64 12.23 14.25
N LEU A 112 17.43 11.46 13.18
CA LEU A 112 17.19 12.01 11.84
C LEU A 112 15.81 12.67 11.71
N LEU A 113 14.88 12.30 12.60
CA LEU A 113 13.51 12.83 12.67
C LEU A 113 13.31 13.87 13.79
N ASP A 114 14.38 14.27 14.50
CA ASP A 114 14.26 15.26 15.58
C ASP A 114 13.75 16.61 15.07
N GLY A 115 12.69 17.11 15.69
CA GLY A 115 12.01 18.36 15.32
C GLY A 115 11.17 18.27 14.05
N ARG A 116 11.03 17.09 13.45
CA ARG A 116 10.34 16.88 12.16
C ARG A 116 9.00 16.19 12.33
N ARG A 117 8.12 16.43 11.35
CA ARG A 117 6.89 15.67 11.19
C ARG A 117 7.19 14.28 10.65
N ALA A 118 6.61 13.26 11.24
CA ALA A 118 6.76 11.88 10.79
C ALA A 118 5.51 11.06 11.09
N THR A 119 5.33 9.96 10.36
CA THR A 119 4.31 8.94 10.61
C THR A 119 4.98 7.57 10.67
N THR A 120 4.25 6.59 11.16
CA THR A 120 4.61 5.18 11.14
C THR A 120 3.31 4.38 11.09
N HIS A 121 3.41 3.05 11.16
CA HIS A 121 2.25 2.20 11.26
C HIS A 121 1.40 2.60 12.48
N TRP A 122 0.09 2.82 12.27
CA TRP A 122 -0.88 3.34 13.24
C TRP A 122 -0.73 2.68 14.63
N ARG A 123 -0.54 1.35 14.66
CA ARG A 123 -0.40 0.54 15.88
C ARG A 123 0.75 1.04 16.76
N HIS A 124 1.79 1.56 16.12
CA HIS A 124 3.05 1.95 16.73
C HIS A 124 3.25 3.47 16.79
N ALA A 125 2.31 4.27 16.27
CA ALA A 125 2.42 5.73 16.28
C ALA A 125 2.53 6.30 17.70
N ARG A 126 1.72 5.79 18.65
CA ARG A 126 1.83 6.19 20.06
C ARG A 126 3.16 5.79 20.69
N THR A 127 3.64 4.58 20.38
CA THR A 127 4.94 4.10 20.87
C THR A 127 6.08 4.98 20.35
N LEU A 128 6.08 5.30 19.06
CA LEU A 128 7.08 6.18 18.45
C LEU A 128 7.08 7.56 19.13
N ALA A 129 5.91 8.16 19.32
CA ALA A 129 5.76 9.46 19.96
C ALA A 129 6.26 9.46 21.41
N SER A 130 5.97 8.39 22.16
CA SER A 130 6.40 8.27 23.56
C SER A 130 7.91 8.07 23.71
N ARG A 131 8.54 7.34 22.79
CA ARG A 131 9.96 7.01 22.87
C ARG A 131 10.85 8.11 22.31
N TYR A 132 10.37 8.84 21.31
CA TYR A 132 11.12 9.91 20.65
C TYR A 132 10.31 11.22 20.71
N PRO A 133 10.26 11.88 21.88
CA PRO A 133 9.39 13.05 22.11
C PRO A 133 9.77 14.28 21.26
N ARG A 134 10.97 14.29 20.65
CA ARG A 134 11.39 15.33 19.71
C ARG A 134 10.77 15.16 18.31
N VAL A 135 10.20 14.00 18.00
CA VAL A 135 9.53 13.73 16.72
C VAL A 135 8.08 14.19 16.82
N GLN A 136 7.63 14.99 15.85
CA GLN A 136 6.23 15.38 15.73
C GLN A 136 5.47 14.26 15.01
N VAL A 137 5.04 13.26 15.77
CA VAL A 137 4.35 12.09 15.19
C VAL A 137 2.92 12.47 14.79
N GLU A 138 2.62 12.32 13.50
CA GLU A 138 1.28 12.39 12.93
C GLU A 138 0.70 10.98 12.89
N PRO A 139 -0.22 10.63 13.81
CA PRO A 139 -0.88 9.34 13.75
C PRO A 139 -1.83 9.30 12.55
N ASP A 140 -2.01 8.11 12.01
CA ASP A 140 -3.11 7.82 11.07
C ASP A 140 -3.06 8.58 9.73
N VAL A 141 -1.85 8.83 9.24
CA VAL A 141 -1.61 9.34 7.88
C VAL A 141 -0.79 8.32 7.08
N ILE A 142 -1.06 8.18 5.78
CA ILE A 142 -0.39 7.24 4.86
C ILE A 142 1.09 7.57 4.72
N HIS A 143 1.42 8.84 4.46
CA HIS A 143 2.81 9.30 4.43
C HIS A 143 2.93 10.78 4.78
N VAL A 144 4.09 11.15 5.32
CA VAL A 144 4.47 12.53 5.66
C VAL A 144 5.80 12.84 5.00
N ARG A 145 5.90 14.03 4.41
CA ARG A 145 7.17 14.59 3.91
C ARG A 145 7.54 15.82 4.72
N ASP A 146 8.76 15.82 5.25
CA ASP A 146 9.37 16.96 5.94
C ASP A 146 10.82 17.13 5.43
N GLY A 147 10.99 18.08 4.51
CA GLY A 147 12.25 18.29 3.80
C GLY A 147 12.68 17.06 3.00
N ARG A 148 13.87 16.52 3.31
CA ARG A 148 14.41 15.31 2.67
C ARG A 148 13.94 14.00 3.29
N TYR A 149 13.16 14.05 4.38
CA TYR A 149 12.67 12.88 5.09
C TYR A 149 11.22 12.58 4.73
N ILE A 150 10.93 11.31 4.44
CA ILE A 150 9.59 10.88 4.05
C ILE A 150 9.24 9.57 4.77
N THR A 151 8.26 9.60 5.65
CA THR A 151 7.88 8.42 6.45
C THR A 151 6.49 7.94 6.05
N SER A 152 6.25 6.63 5.99
CA SER A 152 4.99 6.02 5.60
C SER A 152 4.49 4.99 6.62
N ALA A 153 3.16 4.82 6.68
CA ALA A 153 2.43 3.90 7.53
C ALA A 153 2.83 2.42 7.40
N GLY A 154 3.31 1.97 6.24
CA GLY A 154 3.73 0.57 6.05
C GLY A 154 2.81 -0.33 5.25
N ILE A 155 3.29 -1.56 5.00
CA ILE A 155 2.59 -2.64 4.31
C ILE A 155 2.23 -2.19 2.89
N THR A 156 0.97 -1.85 2.62
CA THR A 156 0.55 -1.34 1.31
C THR A 156 0.82 0.15 1.14
N ALA A 157 0.97 0.91 2.23
CA ALA A 157 1.34 2.33 2.16
C ALA A 157 2.76 2.57 1.63
N GLY A 158 3.58 1.51 1.54
CA GLY A 158 4.83 1.54 0.77
C GLY A 158 4.59 1.78 -0.73
N ILE A 159 3.51 1.23 -1.29
CA ILE A 159 3.11 1.45 -2.69
C ILE A 159 2.72 2.92 -2.89
N ASP A 160 1.89 3.47 -1.98
CA ASP A 160 1.51 4.88 -2.02
C ASP A 160 2.73 5.81 -1.93
N LEU A 161 3.69 5.50 -1.05
CA LEU A 161 4.95 6.22 -0.93
C LEU A 161 5.75 6.19 -2.24
N ALA A 162 5.89 5.01 -2.86
CA ALA A 162 6.63 4.87 -4.10
C ALA A 162 5.95 5.61 -5.26
N LEU A 163 4.62 5.56 -5.36
CA LEU A 163 3.86 6.32 -6.36
C LEU A 163 4.05 7.83 -6.17
N ALA A 164 4.04 8.33 -4.93
CA ALA A 164 4.33 9.73 -4.64
C ALA A 164 5.78 10.12 -5.01
N LEU A 165 6.74 9.23 -4.81
CA LEU A 165 8.13 9.46 -5.24
C LEU A 165 8.26 9.50 -6.76
N VAL A 166 7.57 8.62 -7.48
CA VAL A 166 7.54 8.61 -8.95
C VAL A 166 6.83 9.85 -9.50
N GLU A 167 5.74 10.29 -8.88
CA GLU A 167 5.07 11.53 -9.25
C GLU A 167 5.98 12.74 -9.10
N ASP A 168 6.73 12.83 -8.00
CA ASP A 168 7.70 13.90 -7.78
C ASP A 168 8.83 13.89 -8.81
N ASP A 169 9.30 12.71 -9.21
CA ASP A 169 10.44 12.56 -10.11
C ASP A 169 10.04 12.67 -11.60
N HIS A 170 8.85 12.20 -11.98
CA HIS A 170 8.44 11.96 -13.37
C HIS A 170 7.02 12.43 -13.71
N GLY A 171 6.36 13.15 -12.79
CA GLY A 171 5.06 13.75 -12.98
C GLY A 171 3.88 12.82 -12.74
N ALA A 172 2.71 13.43 -12.55
CA ALA A 172 1.50 12.75 -12.14
C ALA A 172 0.98 11.73 -13.17
N ASP A 173 1.19 11.95 -14.46
CA ASP A 173 0.69 11.04 -15.50
C ASP A 173 1.44 9.70 -15.51
N THR A 174 2.75 9.72 -15.23
CA THR A 174 3.56 8.51 -15.03
C THR A 174 3.04 7.71 -13.83
N ALA A 175 2.89 8.36 -12.67
CA ALA A 175 2.39 7.70 -11.47
C ALA A 175 0.98 7.13 -11.67
N ARG A 176 0.11 7.85 -12.38
CA ARG A 176 -1.24 7.39 -12.77
C ARG A 176 -1.22 6.16 -13.67
N GLY A 177 -0.32 6.14 -14.65
CA GLY A 177 -0.12 5.00 -15.53
C GLY A 177 0.25 3.75 -14.75
N ILE A 178 1.25 3.89 -13.86
CA ILE A 178 1.73 2.80 -13.02
C ILE A 178 0.65 2.31 -12.04
N ALA A 179 -0.05 3.21 -11.37
CA ALA A 179 -1.11 2.82 -10.44
C ALA A 179 -2.22 2.03 -11.15
N ARG A 180 -2.56 2.42 -12.39
CA ARG A 180 -3.53 1.70 -13.23
C ARG A 180 -3.03 0.31 -13.60
N GLU A 181 -1.77 0.18 -14.00
CA GLU A 181 -1.15 -1.09 -14.35
C GLU A 181 -1.13 -2.06 -13.15
N LEU A 182 -0.83 -1.54 -11.96
CA LEU A 182 -0.83 -2.32 -10.72
C LEU A 182 -2.22 -2.55 -10.13
N VAL A 183 -3.27 -2.00 -10.74
CA VAL A 183 -4.66 -2.09 -10.26
C VAL A 183 -4.79 -1.59 -8.82
N VAL A 184 -4.03 -0.55 -8.48
CA VAL A 184 -4.08 0.13 -7.19
C VAL A 184 -4.75 1.49 -7.33
N PHE A 185 -5.34 1.96 -6.24
CA PHE A 185 -5.90 3.31 -6.24
C PHE A 185 -4.76 4.32 -6.45
N MET A 186 -4.97 5.29 -7.36
CA MET A 186 -3.94 6.21 -7.88
C MET A 186 -3.05 6.82 -6.79
N GLN A 187 -3.68 7.20 -5.69
CA GLN A 187 -3.02 7.62 -4.46
C GLN A 187 -4.11 7.70 -3.39
N ARG A 188 -3.90 7.04 -2.25
CA ARG A 188 -4.52 7.53 -1.03
C ARG A 188 -3.81 8.83 -0.66
N PRO A 189 -4.49 9.99 -0.54
CA PRO A 189 -3.80 11.21 -0.16
C PRO A 189 -3.01 10.99 1.13
N GLY A 190 -1.83 11.60 1.25
CA GLY A 190 -0.95 11.36 2.40
C GLY A 190 -1.64 11.49 3.76
N GLY A 191 -2.61 12.43 3.88
CA GLY A 191 -3.41 12.64 5.09
C GLY A 191 -4.65 11.75 5.25
N GLN A 192 -4.86 10.76 4.39
CA GLN A 192 -5.93 9.77 4.55
C GLN A 192 -5.61 8.82 5.71
N SER A 193 -6.66 8.42 6.44
CA SER A 193 -6.55 7.39 7.48
C SER A 193 -5.95 6.09 6.95
N GLN A 194 -5.16 5.41 7.77
CA GLN A 194 -4.52 4.15 7.41
C GLN A 194 -5.54 3.01 7.26
N PHE A 195 -6.75 3.14 7.83
CA PHE A 195 -7.88 2.24 7.61
C PHE A 195 -9.18 2.96 7.32
N SER A 196 -10.13 2.22 6.76
CA SER A 196 -11.54 2.54 6.93
C SER A 196 -12.01 2.13 8.34
N THR A 197 -12.94 2.89 8.91
CA THR A 197 -13.71 2.56 10.12
C THR A 197 -14.28 1.13 10.10
N ALA A 198 -14.59 0.60 8.91
CA ALA A 198 -15.05 -0.77 8.69
C ALA A 198 -14.04 -1.84 9.15
N LEU A 199 -12.73 -1.54 9.17
CA LEU A 199 -11.66 -2.45 9.63
C LEU A 199 -11.29 -2.26 11.12
N GLU A 200 -11.60 -1.10 11.70
CA GLU A 200 -11.37 -0.84 13.14
C GLU A 200 -12.42 -1.49 14.04
N THR A 201 -13.61 -1.74 13.50
CA THR A 201 -14.72 -2.31 14.26
C THR A 201 -14.69 -3.83 14.13
N PRO A 202 -14.60 -4.62 15.23
CA PRO A 202 -14.76 -6.06 15.15
C PRO A 202 -16.05 -6.42 14.40
N PRO A 203 -16.07 -7.48 13.57
CA PRO A 203 -17.30 -7.85 12.90
C PRO A 203 -18.36 -8.21 13.93
N ALA A 204 -19.55 -7.61 13.79
CA ALA A 204 -20.70 -7.92 14.62
C ALA A 204 -20.98 -9.44 14.59
N ARG A 205 -20.97 -10.06 15.77
CA ARG A 205 -21.21 -11.49 15.97
C ARG A 205 -22.70 -11.80 15.98
N SER A 206 -23.52 -10.89 16.52
CA SER A 206 -24.97 -11.02 16.46
C SER A 206 -25.52 -10.62 15.08
N SER A 207 -26.51 -11.38 14.59
CA SER A 207 -27.22 -11.08 13.34
C SER A 207 -27.89 -9.72 13.37
N LEU A 208 -28.44 -9.34 14.53
CA LEU A 208 -29.04 -8.03 14.78
C LEU A 208 -28.05 -6.90 14.51
N LEU A 209 -26.87 -6.97 15.14
CA LEU A 209 -25.89 -5.91 15.01
C LEU A 209 -25.29 -5.85 13.60
N ARG A 210 -25.13 -7.00 12.91
CA ARG A 210 -24.74 -7.02 11.49
C ARG A 210 -25.75 -6.33 10.57
N SER A 211 -27.04 -6.62 10.73
CA SER A 211 -28.08 -5.98 9.90
C SER A 211 -28.13 -4.47 10.14
N LEU A 212 -27.96 -4.07 11.39
CA LEU A 212 -27.96 -2.66 11.77
C LEU A 212 -26.72 -1.93 11.24
N THR A 213 -25.54 -2.51 11.38
CA THR A 213 -24.32 -1.90 10.84
C THR A 213 -24.36 -1.82 9.31
N ALA A 214 -24.89 -2.85 8.63
CA ALA A 214 -25.09 -2.83 7.19
C ALA A 214 -26.07 -1.71 6.75
N ALA A 215 -27.16 -1.49 7.48
CA ALA A 215 -28.12 -0.43 7.19
C ALA A 215 -27.49 0.97 7.32
N VAL A 216 -26.69 1.20 8.37
CA VAL A 216 -25.97 2.47 8.55
C VAL A 216 -24.92 2.69 7.46
N HIS A 217 -24.21 1.64 7.04
CA HIS A 217 -23.25 1.75 5.93
C HIS A 217 -23.92 2.02 4.58
N ALA A 218 -25.13 1.48 4.35
CA ALA A 218 -25.87 1.67 3.12
C ALA A 218 -26.36 3.12 2.97
N ASP A 219 -26.76 3.75 4.07
CA ASP A 219 -27.14 5.16 4.10
C ASP A 219 -26.67 5.85 5.40
N PRO A 220 -25.43 6.37 5.43
CA PRO A 220 -24.91 7.09 6.59
C PRO A 220 -25.65 8.41 6.87
N SER A 221 -26.35 8.96 5.87
CA SER A 221 -27.03 10.26 5.94
C SER A 221 -28.37 10.18 6.68
N ALA A 222 -28.98 8.99 6.74
CA ALA A 222 -30.22 8.75 7.47
C ALA A 222 -30.09 9.01 8.99
N GLU A 223 -31.25 9.11 9.65
CA GLU A 223 -31.35 9.38 11.08
C GLU A 223 -31.02 8.13 11.91
N HIS A 224 -29.76 8.05 12.36
CA HIS A 224 -29.24 6.95 13.18
C HIS A 224 -29.06 7.36 14.65
N THR A 225 -30.13 7.83 15.29
CA THR A 225 -30.12 8.05 16.74
C THR A 225 -30.17 6.71 17.47
N LEU A 226 -29.78 6.69 18.76
CA LEU A 226 -29.87 5.48 19.57
C LEU A 226 -31.31 4.92 19.60
N SER A 227 -32.31 5.81 19.61
CA SER A 227 -33.71 5.41 19.62
C SER A 227 -34.14 4.81 18.29
N THR A 228 -33.82 5.45 17.16
CA THR A 228 -34.21 4.93 15.83
C THR A 228 -33.55 3.58 15.54
N MET A 229 -32.27 3.45 15.87
CA MET A 229 -31.53 2.20 15.77
C MET A 229 -32.10 1.10 16.67
N ALA A 230 -32.45 1.42 17.91
CA ALA A 230 -33.06 0.45 18.85
C ALA A 230 -34.44 -0.03 18.37
N THR A 231 -35.26 0.89 17.87
CA THR A 231 -36.57 0.58 17.27
C THR A 231 -36.43 -0.29 16.03
N ALA A 232 -35.54 0.06 15.10
CA ALA A 232 -35.30 -0.72 13.88
C ALA A 232 -34.81 -2.15 14.17
N ALA A 233 -34.08 -2.33 15.28
CA ALA A 233 -33.62 -3.62 15.74
C ALA A 233 -34.57 -4.35 16.72
N ALA A 234 -35.73 -3.77 17.02
CA ALA A 234 -36.71 -4.30 17.99
C ALA A 234 -36.10 -4.63 19.37
N VAL A 235 -35.21 -3.78 19.87
CA VAL A 235 -34.54 -3.93 21.18
C VAL A 235 -34.60 -2.65 21.99
N SER A 236 -34.34 -2.74 23.30
CA SER A 236 -34.21 -1.54 24.12
C SER A 236 -32.91 -0.78 23.83
N PRO A 237 -32.89 0.56 23.96
CA PRO A 237 -31.67 1.38 23.86
C PRO A 237 -30.52 0.91 24.76
N ARG A 238 -30.85 0.42 25.96
CA ARG A 238 -29.87 -0.14 26.92
C ARG A 238 -29.22 -1.42 26.38
N HIS A 239 -30.03 -2.32 25.82
CA HIS A 239 -29.52 -3.56 25.24
C HIS A 239 -28.62 -3.28 24.03
N LEU A 240 -29.04 -2.38 23.14
CA LEU A 240 -28.24 -1.99 21.99
C LEU A 240 -26.90 -1.38 22.39
N THR A 241 -26.89 -0.47 23.37
CA THR A 241 -25.65 0.12 23.91
C THR A 241 -24.71 -0.94 24.44
N ARG A 242 -25.24 -1.92 25.19
CA ARG A 242 -24.45 -3.04 25.74
C ARG A 242 -23.86 -3.91 24.63
N LEU A 243 -24.64 -4.21 23.58
CA LEU A 243 -24.15 -4.97 22.41
C LEU A 243 -23.00 -4.26 21.69
N PHE A 244 -23.13 -2.96 21.45
CA PHE A 244 -22.05 -2.14 20.86
C PHE A 244 -20.78 -2.15 21.72
N GLN A 245 -20.91 -2.06 23.05
CA GLN A 245 -19.76 -2.13 23.95
C GLN A 245 -19.11 -3.52 23.97
N SER A 246 -19.93 -4.58 24.01
CA SER A 246 -19.42 -5.96 24.12
C SER A 246 -18.84 -6.49 22.82
N GLU A 247 -19.42 -6.13 21.67
CA GLU A 247 -19.02 -6.66 20.36
C GLU A 247 -18.12 -5.71 19.57
N LEU A 248 -18.38 -4.40 19.63
CA LEU A 248 -17.70 -3.40 18.81
C LEU A 248 -16.76 -2.49 19.62
N HIS A 249 -16.70 -2.70 20.95
CA HIS A 249 -15.87 -1.93 21.89
C HIS A 249 -16.05 -0.40 21.79
N THR A 250 -17.26 0.04 21.44
CA THR A 250 -17.59 1.47 21.28
C THR A 250 -19.05 1.73 21.63
N THR A 251 -19.51 2.98 21.50
CA THR A 251 -20.93 3.34 21.65
C THR A 251 -21.60 3.47 20.28
N PRO A 252 -22.93 3.30 20.19
CA PRO A 252 -23.65 3.45 18.92
C PRO A 252 -23.41 4.81 18.25
N ALA A 253 -23.45 5.90 19.01
CA ALA A 253 -23.24 7.25 18.49
C ALA A 253 -21.82 7.45 17.93
N ARG A 254 -20.77 7.04 18.68
CA ARG A 254 -19.39 7.13 18.20
C ARG A 254 -19.14 6.28 16.97
N TRP A 255 -19.75 5.11 16.90
CA TRP A 255 -19.63 4.24 15.74
C TRP A 255 -20.27 4.84 14.49
N VAL A 256 -21.51 5.36 14.60
CA VAL A 256 -22.17 6.07 13.50
C VAL A 256 -21.35 7.27 13.06
N GLU A 257 -20.85 8.09 14.00
CA GLU A 257 -20.00 9.24 13.70
C GLU A 257 -18.76 8.84 12.88
N LYS A 258 -18.09 7.74 13.23
CA LYS A 258 -16.97 7.22 12.45
C LYS A 258 -17.38 6.77 11.04
N VAL A 259 -18.50 6.06 10.89
CA VAL A 259 -19.04 5.67 9.57
C VAL A 259 -19.35 6.89 8.70
N ARG A 260 -19.92 7.93 9.30
CA ARG A 260 -20.18 9.21 8.64
C ARG A 260 -18.89 9.91 8.24
N LEU A 261 -17.87 9.87 9.10
CA LEU A 261 -16.56 10.46 8.80
C LEU A 261 -15.88 9.76 7.61
N ASP A 262 -15.87 8.44 7.58
CA ASP A 262 -15.39 7.66 6.43
C ASP A 262 -16.10 8.04 5.14
N ARG A 263 -17.43 8.15 5.18
CA ARG A 263 -18.22 8.54 4.01
C ARG A 263 -17.90 9.94 3.55
N ALA A 264 -17.76 10.89 4.48
CA ALA A 264 -17.39 12.27 4.18
C ALA A 264 -15.99 12.34 3.54
N GLN A 265 -15.02 11.61 4.07
CA GLN A 265 -13.68 11.51 3.49
C GLN A 265 -13.75 10.97 2.06
N GLN A 266 -14.47 9.87 1.82
CA GLN A 266 -14.63 9.32 0.48
C GLN A 266 -15.25 10.34 -0.50
N LEU A 267 -16.30 11.06 -0.10
CA LEU A 267 -16.93 12.08 -0.95
C LEU A 267 -15.97 13.22 -1.31
N LEU A 268 -15.13 13.65 -0.36
CA LEU A 268 -14.10 14.66 -0.60
C LEU A 268 -13.02 14.15 -1.57
N LEU A 269 -12.66 12.87 -1.47
CA LEU A 269 -11.73 12.21 -2.41
C LEU A 269 -12.33 12.14 -3.82
N ASP A 270 -13.64 11.88 -3.91
CA ASP A 270 -14.41 11.87 -5.16
C ASP A 270 -14.67 13.29 -5.72
N GLY A 271 -14.05 14.33 -5.14
CA GLY A 271 -14.07 15.70 -5.63
C GLY A 271 -15.29 16.52 -5.22
N HIS A 272 -16.11 16.04 -4.28
CA HIS A 272 -17.26 16.79 -3.79
C HIS A 272 -16.80 17.99 -2.94
N SER A 273 -17.63 19.04 -2.89
CA SER A 273 -17.39 20.17 -1.98
C SER A 273 -17.55 19.73 -0.52
N ILE A 274 -16.98 20.50 0.41
CA ILE A 274 -17.11 20.22 1.86
C ILE A 274 -18.59 20.22 2.29
N THR A 275 -19.39 21.14 1.74
CA THR A 275 -20.83 21.19 1.97
C THR A 275 -21.56 19.96 1.44
N ALA A 276 -21.24 19.53 0.21
CA ALA A 276 -21.83 18.32 -0.34
C ALA A 276 -21.41 17.09 0.47
N ALA A 277 -20.15 16.99 0.87
CA ALA A 277 -19.65 15.90 1.69
C ALA A 277 -20.37 15.84 3.04
N ALA A 278 -20.52 16.98 3.73
CA ALA A 278 -21.20 17.05 5.03
C ALA A 278 -22.68 16.62 4.95
N GLN A 279 -23.38 17.00 3.89
CA GLN A 279 -24.78 16.61 3.68
C GLN A 279 -24.90 15.11 3.39
N HIS A 280 -24.19 14.61 2.39
CA HIS A 280 -24.31 13.21 1.93
C HIS A 280 -23.70 12.19 2.90
N SER A 281 -22.90 12.63 3.86
CA SER A 281 -22.36 11.77 4.91
C SER A 281 -23.16 11.83 6.21
N GLY A 282 -24.17 12.68 6.34
CA GLY A 282 -24.99 12.79 7.56
C GLY A 282 -24.45 13.70 8.66
N PHE A 283 -23.44 14.55 8.40
CA PHE A 283 -23.06 15.61 9.35
C PHE A 283 -23.96 16.85 9.23
N GLY A 284 -24.62 17.03 8.09
CA GLY A 284 -25.55 18.13 7.81
C GLY A 284 -24.88 19.44 7.42
N THR A 285 -23.84 19.87 8.15
CA THR A 285 -23.15 21.15 7.93
C THR A 285 -21.63 21.02 7.88
N ASP A 286 -20.96 21.95 7.17
CA ASP A 286 -19.50 22.06 7.16
C ASP A 286 -18.90 22.16 8.57
N GLU A 287 -19.55 22.90 9.47
CA GLU A 287 -19.08 23.14 10.83
C GLU A 287 -19.05 21.86 11.67
N THR A 288 -20.09 21.03 11.57
CA THR A 288 -20.17 19.74 12.27
C THR A 288 -19.16 18.74 11.70
N LEU A 289 -18.96 18.72 10.38
CA LEU A 289 -17.93 17.88 9.75
C LEU A 289 -16.51 18.30 10.16
N ARG A 290 -16.19 19.60 10.15
CA ARG A 290 -14.86 20.12 10.56
C ARG A 290 -14.57 19.87 12.04
N ARG A 291 -15.59 19.92 12.89
CA ARG A 291 -15.45 19.60 14.32
C ARG A 291 -15.17 18.11 14.56
N ALA A 292 -15.82 17.24 13.80
CA ALA A 292 -15.58 15.80 13.84
C ALA A 292 -14.22 15.42 13.24
N SER A 293 -13.68 16.24 12.32
CA SER A 293 -12.34 16.03 11.73
C SER A 293 -11.59 17.36 11.51
N PRO A 294 -10.84 17.82 12.53
CA PRO A 294 -10.11 19.09 12.49
C PRO A 294 -9.11 19.23 11.32
N GLY A 295 -8.67 18.11 10.75
CA GLY A 295 -7.72 18.06 9.62
C GLY A 295 -8.30 18.43 8.25
N ILE A 296 -9.64 18.43 8.07
CA ILE A 296 -10.29 18.72 6.77
C ILE A 296 -10.07 20.18 6.32
N SER A 297 -9.65 21.07 7.23
CA SER A 297 -9.48 22.50 6.95
C SER A 297 -8.11 22.93 6.40
N ALA A 298 -7.10 22.05 6.35
CA ALA A 298 -5.71 22.51 6.14
C ALA A 298 -5.15 22.42 4.71
N SER A 299 -5.85 21.84 3.73
CA SER A 299 -5.33 21.84 2.34
C SER A 299 -6.42 21.76 1.28
N ARG A 300 -6.70 22.90 0.63
CA ARG A 300 -6.99 23.06 -0.81
C ARG A 300 -7.52 24.47 -1.08
N ARG A 301 -6.61 25.44 -1.11
CA ARG A 301 -6.72 26.45 -2.17
C ARG A 301 -5.95 25.86 -3.35
N PRO A 302 -6.55 25.71 -4.55
CA PRO A 302 -5.77 25.55 -5.76
C PRO A 302 -4.82 26.75 -5.80
N ASN A 303 -3.52 26.48 -5.77
CA ASN A 303 -2.51 27.50 -5.97
C ASN A 303 -2.73 28.03 -7.39
N THR A 304 -3.42 29.16 -7.52
CA THR A 304 -3.51 29.90 -8.77
C THR A 304 -2.13 30.51 -8.97
N ALA A 305 -1.29 29.76 -9.66
CA ALA A 305 -0.06 30.27 -10.22
C ALA A 305 -0.40 31.58 -10.94
N ARG A 306 0.25 32.64 -10.46
CA ARG A 306 0.31 33.97 -11.03
C ARG A 306 0.38 33.86 -12.56
N ALA A 307 -0.69 34.29 -13.23
CA ALA A 307 -0.72 34.36 -14.69
C ALA A 307 0.46 35.20 -15.17
N SER A 308 1.41 34.56 -15.83
CA SER A 308 2.39 35.26 -16.66
C SER A 308 1.74 35.57 -18.01
N PRO A 309 2.01 36.74 -18.62
CA PRO A 309 1.28 37.19 -19.80
C PRO A 309 1.58 36.28 -20.99
N ARG A 310 0.55 36.00 -21.80
CA ARG A 310 0.70 35.32 -23.09
C ARG A 310 1.66 36.14 -23.99
N PRO A 311 2.54 35.51 -24.77
CA PRO A 311 3.28 36.23 -25.80
C PRO A 311 2.33 36.58 -26.95
N ASN A 312 2.43 37.81 -27.45
CA ASN A 312 1.74 38.27 -28.66
C ASN A 312 2.24 37.48 -29.90
N PRO A 313 1.38 37.29 -30.93
CA PRO A 313 1.81 36.71 -32.19
C PRO A 313 2.73 37.69 -32.95
N PRO A 314 3.69 37.20 -33.76
CA PRO A 314 4.54 38.09 -34.55
C PRO A 314 3.73 38.70 -35.71
N GLU A 315 3.87 40.02 -35.84
CA GLU A 315 3.37 40.79 -36.97
C GLU A 315 4.09 40.39 -38.27
N ALA A 316 3.32 40.43 -39.36
CA ALA A 316 3.76 40.15 -40.70
C ALA A 316 4.71 41.24 -41.22
N HIS A 317 5.83 40.82 -41.79
CA HIS A 317 6.57 41.62 -42.76
C HIS A 317 6.62 40.88 -44.09
N ASP A 318 5.96 41.48 -45.08
CA ASP A 318 6.01 41.14 -46.48
C ASP A 318 7.42 41.29 -47.02
N PHE A 319 7.90 40.27 -47.74
CA PHE A 319 8.85 40.46 -48.84
C PHE A 319 8.38 39.66 -50.06
N HIS A 320 8.26 40.41 -51.15
CA HIS A 320 7.80 40.00 -52.46
C HIS A 320 8.84 39.15 -53.23
N THR A 321 8.32 38.07 -53.84
CA THR A 321 8.53 37.60 -55.23
C THR A 321 9.92 37.12 -55.70
N ALA A 322 10.03 35.84 -56.07
CA ALA A 322 10.35 35.36 -57.44
C ALA A 322 10.54 33.83 -57.53
N GLY A 323 9.94 33.20 -58.56
CA GLY A 323 10.53 32.01 -59.23
C GLY A 323 9.89 30.61 -59.02
N SER A 324 8.87 30.30 -59.83
CA SER A 324 8.28 28.99 -60.16
C SER A 324 9.26 27.90 -60.70
N PRO A 325 8.81 26.70 -61.13
CA PRO A 325 7.93 25.69 -60.52
C PRO A 325 8.46 24.23 -60.70
N LEU A 326 7.79 23.20 -60.13
CA LEU A 326 7.62 21.88 -60.79
C LEU A 326 6.55 20.99 -60.09
N GLN A 327 5.44 20.77 -60.81
CA GLN A 327 4.56 19.58 -60.95
C GLN A 327 4.12 18.77 -59.71
N VAL A 328 2.83 18.76 -59.31
CA VAL A 328 1.65 18.05 -59.87
C VAL A 328 1.72 16.51 -59.78
N ALA A 329 0.89 15.94 -58.89
CA ALA A 329 0.04 14.78 -59.21
C ALA A 329 -1.16 14.67 -58.25
N ARG A 330 -2.35 14.82 -58.83
CA ARG A 330 -3.69 14.60 -58.24
C ARG A 330 -4.11 13.13 -58.37
N ARG A 331 -4.97 12.66 -57.45
CA ARG A 331 -6.18 11.82 -57.67
C ARG A 331 -6.96 11.76 -56.34
N LYS A 332 -8.14 12.37 -56.15
CA LYS A 332 -9.53 11.96 -56.56
C LYS A 332 -9.74 10.44 -56.42
N GLY A 333 -10.73 9.89 -55.71
CA GLY A 333 -11.98 10.37 -55.11
C GLY A 333 -13.07 9.28 -55.26
N MET A 334 -14.03 9.16 -54.32
CA MET A 334 -15.39 8.53 -54.36
C MET A 334 -15.72 7.99 -52.94
N ARG A 335 -16.67 8.54 -52.15
CA ARG A 335 -18.16 8.47 -52.19
C ARG A 335 -18.70 7.08 -52.56
N ALA A 336 -19.78 6.51 -52.03
CA ALA A 336 -20.67 6.64 -50.87
C ALA A 336 -21.77 5.58 -51.12
N ALA A 337 -22.25 4.83 -50.11
CA ALA A 337 -23.66 4.34 -50.03
C ALA A 337 -23.88 3.36 -48.86
N ALA A 338 -24.89 3.64 -48.04
CA ALA A 338 -25.68 2.68 -47.26
C ALA A 338 -26.90 2.24 -48.12
N PRO A 339 -27.65 1.15 -47.81
CA PRO A 339 -28.61 1.16 -46.69
C PRO A 339 -28.86 -0.22 -46.02
N GLY A 340 -29.63 -0.24 -44.92
CA GLY A 340 -30.37 -1.44 -44.50
C GLY A 340 -30.56 -1.61 -43.00
N ARG A 341 -31.77 -1.32 -42.51
CA ARG A 341 -32.24 -1.59 -41.14
C ARG A 341 -32.50 -3.08 -40.94
N ASN A 342 -32.19 -3.64 -39.77
CA ASN A 342 -33.13 -4.51 -39.08
C ASN A 342 -32.90 -4.55 -37.56
N ARG A 343 -33.99 -4.43 -36.80
CA ARG A 343 -34.04 -4.59 -35.34
C ARG A 343 -34.08 -6.09 -35.01
N GLN A 344 -33.36 -6.53 -33.97
CA GLN A 344 -33.96 -7.22 -32.83
C GLN A 344 -32.93 -7.50 -31.72
N SER A 345 -33.48 -7.46 -30.51
CA SER A 345 -32.94 -7.72 -29.17
C SER A 345 -32.14 -9.03 -29.00
N SER A 346 -31.14 -9.01 -28.12
CA SER A 346 -31.20 -9.71 -26.82
C SER A 346 -29.86 -9.76 -26.06
N SER A 347 -29.96 -9.41 -24.78
CA SER A 347 -29.22 -9.84 -23.58
C SER A 347 -27.79 -10.41 -23.66
N ALA A 348 -26.94 -9.79 -22.85
CA ALA A 348 -25.66 -10.27 -22.35
C ALA A 348 -25.70 -11.67 -21.71
N SER A 349 -24.68 -12.49 -21.97
CA SER A 349 -24.40 -13.71 -21.22
C SER A 349 -23.03 -13.61 -20.54
N TRP A 350 -23.05 -13.64 -19.22
CA TRP A 350 -21.91 -13.88 -18.35
C TRP A 350 -21.73 -15.39 -18.20
N ILE A 351 -20.51 -15.88 -18.44
CA ILE A 351 -20.11 -17.28 -18.24
C ILE A 351 -19.89 -17.51 -16.73
N ARG A 352 -20.67 -18.43 -16.14
CA ARG A 352 -20.41 -19.06 -14.82
C ARG A 352 -20.00 -20.52 -15.04
N PRO A 353 -18.95 -21.05 -14.39
CA PRO A 353 -18.69 -22.49 -14.40
C PRO A 353 -19.57 -23.21 -13.36
N ALA A 354 -20.13 -24.34 -13.77
CA ALA A 354 -20.90 -25.26 -12.96
C ALA A 354 -19.97 -26.20 -12.17
N PHE A 355 -20.22 -26.38 -10.88
CA PHE A 355 -19.69 -27.48 -10.08
C PHE A 355 -20.78 -28.55 -9.91
N ALA A 356 -20.57 -29.70 -10.54
CA ALA A 356 -21.42 -30.87 -10.39
C ALA A 356 -21.12 -31.60 -9.07
N ARG A 357 -22.18 -31.94 -8.33
CA ARG A 357 -22.15 -32.86 -7.19
C ARG A 357 -22.45 -34.27 -7.68
N SER A 358 -21.71 -35.26 -7.19
CA SER A 358 -22.12 -36.66 -7.17
C SER A 358 -21.96 -37.20 -5.75
N HIS A 359 -23.07 -37.71 -5.20
CA HIS A 359 -23.11 -38.57 -4.01
C HIS A 359 -23.25 -40.02 -4.47
N PRO A 360 -22.85 -40.98 -3.61
CA PRO A 360 -23.85 -41.98 -3.23
C PRO A 360 -23.98 -42.19 -1.70
N SER A 361 -25.18 -42.67 -1.36
CA SER A 361 -25.78 -43.15 -0.11
C SER A 361 -24.86 -43.98 0.81
N ALA A 362 -24.74 -43.67 2.10
CA ALA A 362 -25.65 -43.96 3.24
C ALA A 362 -25.57 -45.40 3.79
N ARG A 363 -25.13 -45.53 5.05
CA ARG A 363 -25.79 -46.25 6.16
C ARG A 363 -24.87 -46.29 7.39
N GLY A 364 -25.45 -46.01 8.57
CA GLY A 364 -25.12 -46.78 9.77
C GLY A 364 -24.55 -46.06 10.99
N ILE A 365 -25.46 -45.55 11.84
CA ILE A 365 -25.49 -45.82 13.30
C ILE A 365 -24.50 -45.09 14.25
N ARG A 366 -25.14 -44.24 15.07
CA ARG A 366 -25.01 -43.96 16.53
C ARG A 366 -23.66 -43.57 17.16
N SER A 367 -23.68 -42.33 17.64
CA SER A 367 -23.25 -41.81 18.96
C SER A 367 -22.33 -42.67 19.83
N LEU A 368 -21.26 -42.05 20.34
CA LEU A 368 -20.92 -42.02 21.77
C LEU A 368 -19.97 -40.84 22.05
N ARG A 369 -20.18 -40.22 23.22
CA ARG A 369 -19.43 -39.12 23.83
C ARG A 369 -18.07 -39.59 24.42
N PRO A 370 -17.18 -38.67 24.84
CA PRO A 370 -15.75 -38.92 24.97
C PRO A 370 -15.36 -39.48 26.35
N SER A 371 -14.24 -40.19 26.40
CA SER A 371 -13.54 -40.49 27.65
C SER A 371 -12.03 -40.21 27.54
N SER A 372 -11.56 -39.61 28.62
CA SER A 372 -10.19 -39.26 29.00
C SER A 372 -9.28 -40.49 29.21
N HIS A 373 -8.00 -40.39 28.83
CA HIS A 373 -6.87 -40.53 29.75
C HIS A 373 -5.50 -40.44 29.04
N HIS A 374 -4.55 -39.89 29.79
CA HIS A 374 -3.10 -39.84 29.58
C HIS A 374 -2.46 -41.08 28.92
N ARG A 375 -1.45 -40.85 28.08
CA ARG A 375 -0.03 -41.12 28.40
C ARG A 375 0.91 -40.58 27.32
N ALA A 376 2.04 -40.07 27.78
CA ALA A 376 3.19 -39.68 26.99
C ALA A 376 3.76 -40.87 26.20
N ASN A 377 4.26 -40.61 24.98
CA ASN A 377 5.33 -41.43 24.43
C ASN A 377 6.27 -40.59 23.54
N THR A 378 7.52 -40.58 23.95
CA THR A 378 8.71 -40.11 23.26
C THR A 378 8.97 -40.94 21.99
N GLY A 379 9.31 -40.29 20.88
CA GLY A 379 9.90 -40.99 19.73
C GLY A 379 9.63 -40.34 18.37
N SER A 380 10.46 -39.38 17.96
CA SER A 380 10.59 -38.96 16.55
C SER A 380 11.79 -38.04 16.31
N ALA A 381 12.98 -38.42 16.82
CA ALA A 381 14.24 -37.70 16.56
C ALA A 381 15.27 -38.50 15.72
N LEU A 382 14.91 -39.67 15.19
CA LEU A 382 15.87 -40.57 14.52
C LEU A 382 15.64 -40.78 13.01
N ALA A 383 14.67 -40.11 12.39
CA ALA A 383 14.41 -40.24 10.94
C ALA A 383 15.03 -39.13 10.07
N ALA A 384 15.46 -37.99 10.64
CA ALA A 384 15.98 -36.85 9.87
C ALA A 384 17.51 -36.88 9.64
N ALA A 385 18.26 -37.67 10.42
CA ALA A 385 19.72 -37.70 10.35
C ALA A 385 20.29 -38.58 9.21
N SER A 386 19.48 -39.44 8.60
CA SER A 386 19.96 -40.40 7.58
C SER A 386 19.94 -39.83 6.15
N MET A 387 19.14 -38.79 5.86
CA MET A 387 19.05 -38.20 4.52
C MET A 387 20.13 -37.15 4.23
N VAL A 388 20.69 -36.51 5.25
CA VAL A 388 21.73 -35.47 5.08
C VAL A 388 23.10 -36.07 4.75
N SER A 389 23.39 -37.29 5.21
CA SER A 389 24.67 -37.97 4.97
C SER A 389 24.82 -38.53 3.55
N MET A 390 23.71 -38.79 2.85
CA MET A 390 23.73 -39.34 1.49
C MET A 390 23.88 -38.24 0.41
N ALA A 391 23.37 -37.03 0.66
CA ALA A 391 23.52 -35.89 -0.25
C ALA A 391 24.94 -35.30 -0.26
N LEU A 392 25.68 -35.38 0.86
CA LEU A 392 27.06 -34.89 0.98
C LEU A 392 28.11 -35.79 0.30
N ARG A 393 27.79 -37.05 -0.03
CA ARG A 393 28.69 -37.94 -0.80
C ARG A 393 28.58 -37.76 -2.33
N LEU A 394 27.46 -37.24 -2.84
CA LEU A 394 27.25 -37.04 -4.28
C LEU A 394 27.81 -35.71 -4.80
N LEU A 395 28.11 -34.75 -3.93
CA LEU A 395 28.69 -33.45 -4.30
C LEU A 395 30.23 -33.41 -4.33
N ARG A 396 30.92 -34.47 -3.86
CA ARG A 396 32.40 -34.55 -3.87
C ARG A 396 33.00 -35.28 -5.08
N THR A 397 32.18 -35.87 -5.96
CA THR A 397 32.66 -36.59 -7.16
C THR A 397 32.50 -35.83 -8.47
N ALA A 398 31.92 -34.61 -8.47
CA ALA A 398 31.64 -33.83 -9.68
C ALA A 398 32.64 -32.69 -10.00
N THR A 399 33.71 -32.51 -9.21
CA THR A 399 34.67 -31.40 -9.37
C THR A 399 36.09 -31.80 -9.77
N SER A 400 36.33 -33.01 -10.29
CA SER A 400 37.67 -33.42 -10.76
C SER A 400 37.72 -33.87 -12.24
N THR A 401 37.00 -33.21 -13.14
CA THR A 401 37.16 -33.47 -14.59
C THR A 401 36.75 -32.25 -15.43
N ARG A 402 37.54 -31.17 -15.38
CA ARG A 402 37.64 -30.15 -16.45
C ARG A 402 38.75 -29.14 -16.15
N ALA A 403 39.99 -29.60 -16.22
CA ALA A 403 41.15 -28.73 -16.43
C ALA A 403 42.30 -29.57 -16.99
N CYS A 404 42.65 -29.34 -18.25
CA CYS A 404 43.91 -29.64 -18.96
C CYS A 404 43.65 -30.21 -20.36
N ARG A 405 43.69 -29.34 -21.37
CA ARG A 405 44.35 -29.56 -22.67
C ARG A 405 44.13 -28.33 -23.57
N CYS A 406 45.06 -27.40 -23.52
CA CYS A 406 45.50 -26.61 -24.67
C CYS A 406 46.88 -26.01 -24.34
N CYS A 407 47.72 -25.89 -25.37
CA CYS A 407 49.09 -25.37 -25.39
C CYS A 407 50.20 -26.36 -24.99
N ARG A 408 50.80 -27.01 -26.00
CA ARG A 408 52.25 -27.11 -26.14
C ARG A 408 52.63 -27.25 -27.61
N SER A 409 53.39 -26.26 -28.08
CA SER A 409 54.09 -26.19 -29.35
C SER A 409 55.38 -27.03 -29.31
N ARG A 410 55.72 -27.56 -30.49
CA ARG A 410 57.00 -28.14 -30.95
C ARG A 410 58.18 -27.15 -30.88
N PRO A 411 59.45 -27.54 -31.14
CA PRO A 411 59.94 -28.77 -31.80
C PRO A 411 60.66 -29.78 -30.92
#